data_AF-A0A523PN12-F1
#
_entry.id   AF-A0A523PN12-F1
#
_cell.length_a   1.000
_cell.length_b   1.000
_cell.length_c   1.000
_cell.angle_alpha   90.00
_cell.angle_beta   90.00
_cell.angle_gamma   90.00
#
_symmetry.space_group_name_H-M   'P 1'
#
loop_
_entity.id
_entity.type
_entity.pdbx_description
1 polymer ?
#
loop_
_entity_poly.entity_id
_entity_poly.type
_entity_poly.pdbx_seq_one_letter_code
_entity_poly.pdbx_strand_id
1 'polypeptide(L)'
;RTMFVAGGFVEVRDDTVRVVSDASEPPGDIDVERAVTAGERARERLHLRKTEHDEEVFDVARAEGSLRRAMMRQFVANRARR
;
A
#
# COMPACT_ATOMS: atom_id res chain seq x y z
N ARG A 1 -17.84 -1.97 -7.11
CA ARG A 1 -16.71 -1.19 -7.67
C ARG A 1 -15.67 -1.04 -6.57
N THR A 2 -14.40 -1.34 -6.83
CA THR A 2 -13.33 -1.36 -5.82
C THR A 2 -12.35 -0.21 -6.06
N MET A 3 -11.66 0.24 -5.02
CA MET A 3 -10.63 1.29 -5.10
C MET A 3 -9.51 0.96 -4.11
N PHE A 4 -8.27 1.19 -4.50
CA PHE A 4 -7.14 1.21 -3.59
C PHE A 4 -7.12 2.54 -2.84
N VAL A 5 -6.94 2.50 -1.52
CA VAL A 5 -6.86 3.69 -0.66
C VAL A 5 -5.68 3.50 0.28
N ALA A 6 -4.83 4.51 0.41
CA ALA A 6 -3.68 4.51 1.31
C ALA A 6 -3.64 5.75 2.18
N GLY A 7 -3.81 5.54 3.48
CA GLY A 7 -3.78 6.60 4.48
C GLY A 7 -5.08 7.39 4.54
N GLY A 8 -5.01 8.53 5.22
CA GLY A 8 -6.13 9.45 5.38
C GLY A 8 -7.15 9.05 6.44
N PHE A 9 -8.38 9.53 6.27
CA PHE A 9 -9.48 9.37 7.22
C PHE A 9 -10.83 9.31 6.50
N VAL A 10 -11.84 8.87 7.24
CA VAL A 10 -13.23 8.83 6.77
C VAL A 10 -14.05 9.81 7.59
N GLU A 11 -14.79 10.66 6.89
CA GLU A 11 -15.82 11.52 7.46
C GLU A 11 -17.19 10.94 7.13
N VAL A 12 -18.02 10.77 8.14
CA VAL A 12 -19.41 10.33 8.00
C VAL A 12 -20.30 11.43 8.55
N ARG A 13 -21.17 11.99 7.70
CA ARG A 13 -22.09 13.07 8.08
C ARG A 13 -23.40 12.94 7.33
N ASP A 14 -24.51 12.97 8.06
CA ASP A 14 -25.86 12.75 7.52
C ASP A 14 -25.87 11.47 6.65
N ASP A 15 -26.31 11.59 5.39
CA ASP A 15 -26.34 10.48 4.43
C ASP A 15 -25.08 10.43 3.53
N THR A 16 -24.00 11.10 3.90
CA THR A 16 -22.76 11.19 3.10
C THR A 16 -21.56 10.57 3.82
N VAL A 17 -20.86 9.69 3.10
CA VAL A 17 -19.55 9.15 3.51
C VAL A 17 -18.48 9.71 2.58
N ARG A 18 -17.49 10.41 3.14
CA ARG A 18 -16.35 10.97 2.41
C ARG A 18 -15.06 10.33 2.89
N VAL A 19 -14.31 9.75 1.96
CA VAL A 19 -12.96 9.23 2.21
C VAL A 19 -11.97 10.27 1.71
N VAL A 20 -11.15 10.81 2.61
CA VAL A 20 -10.04 11.70 2.27
C VAL A 20 -8.77 10.89 2.45
N SER A 21 -7.93 10.80 1.43
CA SER A 21 -6.76 9.93 1.41
C SER A 21 -5.59 10.63 0.73
N ASP A 22 -4.37 10.29 1.17
CA ASP A 22 -3.14 10.79 0.54
C ASP A 22 -2.97 10.22 -0.87
N ALA A 23 -3.40 8.97 -1.06
CA ALA A 23 -3.45 8.32 -2.37
C ALA A 23 -4.68 7.41 -2.48
N SER A 24 -5.32 7.46 -3.65
CA SER A 24 -6.37 6.51 -4.02
C SER A 24 -6.33 6.24 -5.52
N GLU A 25 -6.49 4.98 -5.92
CA GLU A 25 -6.37 4.55 -7.31
C GLU A 25 -7.51 3.59 -7.66
N PRO A 26 -8.28 3.81 -8.73
CA PRO A 26 -9.17 2.78 -9.25
C PRO A 26 -8.34 1.65 -9.91
N PRO A 27 -8.89 0.43 -10.05
CA PRO A 27 -8.12 -0.73 -10.54
C PRO A 27 -7.46 -0.54 -11.90
N GLY A 28 -8.08 0.23 -12.80
CA GLY A 28 -7.57 0.50 -14.14
C GLY A 28 -6.34 1.42 -14.17
N ASP A 29 -6.13 2.21 -13.11
CA ASP A 29 -5.02 3.16 -13.03
C ASP A 29 -3.83 2.58 -12.27
N ILE A 30 -3.97 1.38 -11.69
CA ILE A 30 -2.90 0.73 -10.94
C ILE A 30 -1.86 0.16 -11.91
N ASP A 31 -0.65 0.71 -11.86
CA ASP A 31 0.53 0.10 -12.46
C ASP A 31 0.95 -1.15 -11.66
N VAL A 32 0.60 -2.32 -12.20
CA VAL A 32 0.82 -3.61 -11.54
C VAL A 32 2.29 -3.97 -11.47
N GLU A 33 3.07 -3.72 -12.53
CA GLU A 33 4.50 -4.05 -12.57
C GLU A 33 5.25 -3.24 -11.51
N ARG A 34 4.98 -1.92 -11.45
CA ARG A 34 5.54 -1.06 -10.42
C ARG A 34 5.13 -1.51 -9.01
N ALA A 35 3.88 -1.93 -8.82
CA ALA A 35 3.43 -2.46 -7.53
C ALA A 35 4.14 -3.76 -7.14
N VAL A 36 4.48 -4.63 -8.10
CA VAL A 36 5.28 -5.85 -7.87
C VAL A 36 6.69 -5.49 -7.43
N THR A 37 7.42 -4.70 -8.23
CA THR A 37 8.79 -4.31 -7.93
C THR A 37 8.90 -3.55 -6.60
N ALA A 38 7.91 -2.70 -6.27
CA ALA A 38 7.88 -2.00 -4.99
C ALA A 38 7.74 -2.97 -3.80
N GLY A 39 6.93 -4.03 -3.95
CA GLY A 39 6.78 -5.06 -2.93
C GLY A 39 8.04 -5.90 -2.73
N GLU A 40 8.73 -6.25 -3.82
CA GLU A 40 9.99 -6.99 -3.78
C GLU A 40 11.08 -6.20 -3.04
N ARG A 41 11.29 -4.93 -3.42
CA ARG A 41 12.24 -4.03 -2.74
C ARG A 41 11.91 -3.86 -1.26
N ALA A 42 10.64 -3.76 -0.90
CA ALA A 42 10.22 -3.64 0.49
C ALA A 42 10.50 -4.93 1.28
N ARG A 43 10.28 -6.11 0.68
CA ARG A 43 10.64 -7.39 1.31
C ARG A 43 12.13 -7.56 1.48
N GLU A 44 12.92 -7.22 0.47
CA GLU A 44 14.38 -7.29 0.52
C GLU A 44 14.93 -6.42 1.65
N ARG A 45 14.45 -5.18 1.78
CA ARG A 45 14.80 -4.28 2.89
C ARG A 45 14.45 -4.85 4.26
N LEU A 46 13.29 -5.50 4.40
CA LEU A 46 12.91 -6.17 5.65
C LEU A 46 13.76 -7.41 5.95
N HIS A 47 14.27 -8.08 4.92
CA HIS A 47 15.13 -9.26 5.07
C HIS A 47 16.55 -8.89 5.48
N LEU A 48 17.16 -7.92 4.79
CA LEU A 48 18.52 -7.44 5.06
C LEU A 48 18.67 -6.83 6.46
N ARG A 49 17.60 -6.26 7.03
CA ARG A 49 17.66 -5.71 8.38
C ARG A 49 17.52 -6.73 9.51
N LYS A 50 17.08 -7.96 9.23
CA LYS A 50 17.14 -9.03 10.25
C LYS A 50 18.58 -9.49 10.51
N THR A 51 19.51 -9.14 9.63
CA THR A 51 20.90 -9.60 9.65
C THR A 51 21.90 -8.56 10.13
N GLU A 52 21.52 -7.27 10.21
CA GLU A 52 22.41 -6.17 10.63
C GLU A 52 21.79 -5.37 11.79
N HIS A 53 22.63 -4.80 12.65
CA HIS A 53 22.30 -4.15 13.93
C HIS A 53 21.13 -3.13 13.83
N ASP A 54 20.44 -2.95 14.96
CA ASP A 54 19.22 -2.15 15.26
C ASP A 54 19.26 -0.63 14.92
N GLU A 55 19.82 -0.23 13.79
CA GLU A 55 19.75 1.16 13.36
C GLU A 55 18.39 1.41 12.72
N GLU A 56 17.46 1.95 13.50
CA GLU A 56 16.21 2.66 13.14
C GLU A 56 14.93 1.85 12.87
N VAL A 57 14.13 1.66 13.93
CA VAL A 57 12.71 1.24 13.91
C VAL A 57 11.88 1.91 12.81
N PHE A 58 12.19 3.18 12.49
CA PHE A 58 11.51 3.98 11.47
C PHE A 58 11.57 3.38 10.07
N ASP A 59 12.70 2.82 9.69
CA ASP A 59 12.86 2.24 8.36
C ASP A 59 12.15 0.89 8.24
N VAL A 60 12.02 0.12 9.32
CA VAL A 60 11.21 -1.10 9.35
C VAL A 60 9.74 -0.74 9.13
N ALA A 61 9.21 0.21 9.90
CA ALA A 61 7.84 0.68 9.75
C ALA A 61 7.57 1.21 8.32
N ARG A 62 8.53 1.95 7.75
CA ARG A 62 8.45 2.45 6.36
C ARG A 62 8.45 1.33 5.34
N ALA A 63 9.31 0.31 5.51
CA ALA A 63 9.38 -0.84 4.62
C ALA A 63 8.09 -1.68 4.70
N GLU A 64 7.58 -1.95 5.89
CA GLU A 64 6.29 -2.63 6.09
C GLU A 64 5.13 -1.87 5.46
N GLY A 65 5.04 -0.56 5.69
CA GLY A 65 4.00 0.27 5.08
C GLY A 65 4.07 0.26 3.56
N SER A 66 5.28 0.24 2.99
CA SER A 66 5.49 0.13 1.54
C SER A 66 5.05 -1.24 1.00
N LEU A 67 5.37 -2.31 1.73
CA LEU A 67 4.95 -3.67 1.37
C LEU A 67 3.42 -3.82 1.42
N ARG A 68 2.77 -3.35 2.49
CA ARG A 68 1.30 -3.37 2.64
C ARG A 68 0.62 -2.65 1.47
N ARG A 69 1.10 -1.45 1.10
CA ARG A 69 0.56 -0.69 -0.05
C ARG A 69 0.74 -1.45 -1.36
N ALA A 70 1.93 -1.98 -1.63
CA ALA A 70 2.23 -2.75 -2.84
C ALA A 70 1.30 -3.96 -2.98
N MET A 71 1.13 -4.74 -1.91
CA MET A 71 0.25 -5.91 -1.88
C MET A 71 -1.21 -5.53 -2.11
N MET A 72 -1.69 -4.44 -1.49
CA MET A 72 -3.08 -4.01 -1.66
C MET A 72 -3.36 -3.50 -3.07
N ARG A 73 -2.42 -2.76 -3.70
CA ARG A 73 -2.54 -2.37 -5.11
C ARG A 73 -2.68 -3.59 -6.03
N GLN A 74 -1.82 -4.59 -5.86
CA GLN A 74 -1.91 -5.85 -6.63
C GLN A 74 -3.24 -6.57 -6.40
N PHE A 75 -3.72 -6.65 -5.16
CA PHE A 75 -5.00 -7.26 -4.82
C PHE A 75 -6.18 -6.55 -5.52
N VAL A 76 -6.24 -5.22 -5.43
CA VAL A 76 -7.31 -4.43 -6.04
C VAL A 76 -7.30 -4.56 -7.57
N ALA A 77 -6.12 -4.50 -8.19
CA ALA A 77 -5.96 -4.69 -9.63
C ALA A 77 -6.44 -6.09 -10.08
N ASN A 78 -6.05 -7.13 -9.35
CA ASN A 78 -6.45 -8.51 -9.66
C ASN A 78 -7.94 -8.77 -9.43
N ARG A 79 -8.55 -8.14 -8.42
CA ARG A 79 -9.98 -8.30 -8.12
C ARG A 79 -10.87 -7.71 -9.21
N ALA A 80 -10.42 -6.67 -9.91
CA ALA A 80 -11.17 -6.08 -11.01
C ALA A 80 -11.11 -6.89 -12.33
N ARG A 81 -10.17 -7.84 -12.43
CA ARG A 81 -10.04 -8.77 -13.58
C ARG A 81 -10.94 -10.01 -13.46
N ARG A 82 -11.59 -10.20 -12.30
CA ARG A 82 -12.54 -11.28 -12.03
C ARG A 82 -13.96 -10.75 -12.17
#